data_AF-A0A0Q8R9A0-F1
#
_entry.id   AF-A0A0Q8R9A0-F1
#
_cell.length_a   1.000
_cell.length_b   1.000
_cell.length_c   1.000
_cell.angle_alpha   90.00
_cell.angle_beta   90.00
_cell.angle_gamma   90.00
#
_symmetry.space_group_name_H-M   'P 1'
#
loop_
_entity.id
_entity.type
_entity.pdbx_description
1 polymer ?
#
loop_
_entity_poly.entity_id
_entity_poly.type
_entity_poly.pdbx_seq_one_letter_code
_entity_poly.pdbx_strand_id
1 'polypeptide(L)'
;MPVSSLIPAGGELPSDINPRAAPYYGSAAAVVAGKRLYNQFNCVGCHFNGGGGIGPALMDDTWIYGGRLDQIYASIYQGRPHGMPAWGGKIVDEQIWQIAAYVRSMSLPATIQANNGTTPSQHPAPVPMEADRHGGWKLPDGTVDHGS
;
A
#
# COMPACT_ATOMS: atom_id res chain seq x y z
N MET A 1 25.84 9.58 -37.28
CA MET A 1 25.82 10.59 -36.21
C MET A 1 25.01 10.02 -35.05
N PRO A 2 25.61 9.81 -33.87
CA PRO A 2 25.00 9.08 -32.77
C PRO A 2 24.24 10.02 -31.83
N VAL A 3 23.19 9.50 -31.17
CA VAL A 3 22.86 9.96 -29.82
C VAL A 3 22.70 8.73 -28.94
N SER A 4 23.62 8.66 -27.98
CA SER A 4 23.59 7.73 -26.86
C SER A 4 22.28 7.89 -26.09
N SER A 5 21.58 6.78 -25.88
CA SER A 5 20.63 6.65 -24.77
C SER A 5 21.18 5.61 -23.82
N LEU A 6 21.99 6.09 -22.88
CA LEU A 6 22.20 5.44 -21.60
C LEU A 6 20.85 5.40 -20.87
N ILE A 7 20.18 4.25 -20.88
CA ILE A 7 19.12 3.93 -19.92
C ILE A 7 19.59 2.70 -19.14
N PRO A 8 20.15 2.86 -17.93
CA PRO A 8 20.33 1.77 -17.00
C PRO A 8 19.26 1.86 -15.89
N ALA A 9 18.29 0.94 -15.91
CA ALA A 9 17.49 0.41 -14.79
C ALA A 9 16.13 -0.12 -15.31
N GLY A 10 16.16 -1.11 -16.21
CA GLY A 10 14.95 -1.75 -16.76
C GLY A 10 14.34 -2.78 -15.83
N GLY A 11 13.74 -2.33 -14.73
CA GLY A 11 12.60 -3.02 -14.14
C GLY A 11 11.35 -2.24 -14.53
N GLU A 12 10.65 -2.66 -15.58
CA GLU A 12 9.36 -2.08 -15.98
C GLU A 12 8.45 -2.06 -14.74
N LEU A 13 8.03 -0.86 -14.33
CA LEU A 13 7.02 -0.75 -13.29
C LEU A 13 5.79 -1.52 -13.77
N PRO A 14 5.15 -2.35 -12.92
CA PRO A 14 3.96 -3.08 -13.33
C PRO A 14 2.95 -2.11 -13.91
N SER A 15 2.42 -2.42 -15.09
CA SER A 15 1.59 -1.51 -15.90
C SER A 15 0.26 -1.12 -15.22
N ASP A 16 -0.05 -1.75 -14.08
CA ASP A 16 -1.15 -1.45 -13.19
C ASP A 16 -0.83 -0.38 -12.13
N ILE A 17 0.43 0.04 -11.96
CA ILE A 17 0.82 1.05 -10.95
C ILE A 17 0.49 2.45 -11.44
N ASN A 18 -0.17 3.24 -10.60
CA ASN A 18 -0.36 4.67 -10.86
C ASN A 18 1.02 5.34 -11.08
N PRO A 19 1.27 6.01 -12.22
CA PRO A 19 2.58 6.59 -12.51
C PRO A 19 3.01 7.65 -11.48
N ARG A 20 2.05 8.25 -10.76
CA ARG A 20 2.32 9.18 -9.66
C ARG A 20 3.00 8.51 -8.46
N ALA A 21 2.89 7.19 -8.30
CA ALA A 21 3.50 6.43 -7.22
C ALA A 21 5.00 6.18 -7.44
N ALA A 22 5.47 6.25 -8.69
CA ALA A 22 6.83 5.86 -9.08
C ALA A 22 7.94 6.53 -8.25
N PRO A 23 7.90 7.84 -7.91
CA PRO A 23 8.97 8.48 -7.15
C PRO A 23 9.08 8.03 -5.69
N TYR A 24 8.03 7.42 -5.14
CA TYR A 24 7.92 7.11 -3.71
C TYR A 24 8.15 5.63 -3.41
N TYR A 25 8.07 4.78 -4.42
CA TYR A 25 8.26 3.35 -4.29
C TYR A 25 9.72 3.02 -3.93
N GLY A 26 9.96 2.36 -2.80
CA GLY A 26 11.31 1.99 -2.35
C GLY A 26 12.25 3.18 -2.02
N SER A 27 11.71 4.41 -1.98
CA SER A 27 12.49 5.63 -1.76
C SER A 27 12.73 5.87 -0.27
N ALA A 28 13.99 5.76 0.16
CA ALA A 28 14.38 6.02 1.55
C ALA A 28 14.04 7.46 1.98
N ALA A 29 14.18 8.43 1.08
CA ALA A 29 13.80 9.82 1.35
C ALA A 29 12.28 9.96 1.62
N ALA A 30 11.45 9.31 0.80
CA ALA A 30 10.00 9.29 0.99
C ALA A 30 9.60 8.63 2.31
N VAL A 31 10.25 7.52 2.67
CA VAL A 31 10.02 6.81 3.95
C VAL A 31 10.38 7.69 5.15
N VAL A 32 11.52 8.39 5.12
CA VAL A 32 11.95 9.27 6.22
C VAL A 32 11.00 10.46 6.37
N ALA A 33 10.60 11.09 5.27
CA ALA A 33 9.63 12.19 5.28
C ALA A 33 8.25 11.70 5.78
N GLY A 34 7.79 10.57 5.25
CA GLY A 34 6.53 9.92 5.61
C GLY A 34 6.44 9.60 7.09
N LYS A 35 7.53 9.12 7.73
CA LYS A 35 7.56 8.89 9.18
C LYS A 35 7.32 10.16 9.98
N ARG A 36 7.91 11.29 9.58
CA ARG A 36 7.69 12.58 10.28
C ARG A 36 6.24 13.01 10.14
N LEU A 37 5.70 12.94 8.92
CA LEU A 37 4.33 13.33 8.60
C LEU A 37 3.30 12.44 9.31
N TYR A 38 3.54 11.13 9.38
CA TYR A 38 2.70 10.17 10.08
C TYR A 38 2.51 10.53 11.56
N ASN A 39 3.58 11.00 12.21
CA ASN A 39 3.50 11.52 13.57
C ASN A 39 2.82 12.90 13.62
N GLN A 40 3.17 13.80 12.70
CA GLN A 40 2.63 15.16 12.65
C GLN A 40 1.10 15.20 12.45
N PHE A 41 0.56 14.33 11.60
CA PHE A 41 -0.88 14.22 11.35
C PHE A 41 -1.59 13.24 12.30
N ASN A 42 -0.91 12.85 13.39
CA ASN A 42 -1.45 11.99 14.44
C ASN A 42 -2.00 10.64 13.93
N CYS A 43 -1.43 10.09 12.85
CA CYS A 43 -1.77 8.74 12.39
C CYS A 43 -1.43 7.70 13.46
N VAL A 44 -0.34 7.95 14.20
CA VAL A 44 0.10 7.19 15.38
C VAL A 44 -0.98 7.09 16.47
N GLY A 45 -1.88 8.07 16.58
CA GLY A 45 -2.95 8.05 17.59
C GLY A 45 -3.93 6.89 17.42
N CYS A 46 -4.13 6.40 16.19
CA CYS A 46 -5.03 5.29 15.90
C CYS A 46 -4.31 4.00 15.51
N HIS A 47 -3.18 4.12 14.80
CA HIS A 47 -2.44 3.00 14.22
C HIS A 47 -1.09 2.73 14.91
N PHE A 48 -0.76 3.51 15.95
CA PHE A 48 0.48 3.41 16.73
C PHE A 48 1.70 3.36 15.81
N ASN A 49 2.68 2.48 16.05
CA ASN A 49 3.84 2.35 15.17
C ASN A 49 3.61 1.33 14.04
N GLY A 50 2.38 1.26 13.51
CA GLY A 50 1.98 0.27 12.51
C GLY A 50 1.44 -1.04 13.09
N GLY A 51 1.38 -1.17 14.41
CA GLY A 51 0.89 -2.36 15.12
C GLY A 51 -0.59 -2.32 15.51
N GLY A 52 -1.35 -1.34 15.00
CA GLY A 52 -2.79 -1.24 15.21
C GLY A 52 -3.17 -0.61 16.55
N GLY A 53 -4.49 -0.53 16.80
CA GLY A 53 -5.07 0.11 17.97
C GLY A 53 -6.57 0.35 17.79
N ILE A 54 -6.95 1.63 17.62
CA ILE A 54 -8.30 2.00 17.15
C ILE A 54 -8.45 1.61 15.67
N GLY A 55 -7.37 1.78 14.89
CA GLY A 55 -7.30 1.36 13.49
C GLY A 55 -6.62 -0.01 13.34
N PRO A 56 -6.74 -0.65 12.16
CA PRO A 56 -6.07 -1.91 11.87
C PRO A 56 -4.55 -1.79 11.96
N ALA A 57 -3.89 -2.92 12.18
CA ALA A 57 -2.44 -3.01 12.00
C ALA A 57 -2.08 -2.71 10.54
N LEU A 58 -0.93 -2.06 10.35
CA LEU A 58 -0.39 -1.66 9.04
C LEU A 58 0.92 -2.38 8.71
N MET A 59 1.50 -3.05 9.70
CA MET A 59 2.72 -3.85 9.59
C MET A 59 2.43 -5.31 9.18
N ASP A 60 1.17 -5.72 9.16
CA ASP A 60 0.80 -7.09 8.78
C ASP A 60 0.71 -7.25 7.25
N ASP A 61 0.58 -8.51 6.82
CA ASP A 61 0.39 -8.86 5.42
C ASP A 61 -1.09 -8.79 5.00
N THR A 62 -2.00 -8.38 5.88
CA THR A 62 -3.46 -8.46 5.68
C THR A 62 -4.06 -7.10 5.34
N TRP A 63 -4.22 -6.83 4.05
CA TRP A 63 -4.71 -5.54 3.55
C TRP A 63 -6.17 -5.59 3.09
N ILE A 64 -7.09 -5.08 3.91
CA ILE A 64 -8.53 -5.01 3.59
C ILE A 64 -8.87 -4.09 2.39
N TYR A 65 -8.04 -3.07 2.13
CA TYR A 65 -8.22 -2.12 1.03
C TYR A 65 -7.07 -2.16 0.01
N GLY A 66 -6.27 -3.23 0.05
CA GLY A 66 -5.09 -3.41 -0.78
C GLY A 66 -3.85 -2.68 -0.25
N GLY A 67 -2.68 -3.31 -0.44
CA GLY A 67 -1.39 -2.87 0.08
C GLY A 67 -0.46 -2.23 -0.95
N ARG A 68 -0.92 -1.99 -2.19
CA ARG A 68 -0.13 -1.25 -3.18
C ARG A 68 -0.07 0.24 -2.77
N LEU A 69 0.99 0.92 -3.19
CA LEU A 69 1.29 2.28 -2.73
C LEU A 69 0.17 3.28 -3.08
N ASP A 70 -0.43 3.14 -4.25
CA ASP A 70 -1.58 3.91 -4.73
C ASP A 70 -2.89 3.56 -4.01
N GLN A 71 -3.05 2.33 -3.54
CA GLN A 71 -4.21 1.91 -2.73
C GLN A 71 -4.12 2.48 -1.31
N ILE A 72 -2.91 2.49 -0.74
CA ILE A 72 -2.63 3.14 0.55
C ILE A 72 -2.86 4.65 0.42
N TYR A 73 -2.35 5.27 -0.64
CA TYR A 73 -2.62 6.67 -0.96
C TYR A 73 -4.13 6.95 -1.02
N ALA A 74 -4.89 6.14 -1.77
CA ALA A 74 -6.34 6.32 -1.89
C ALA A 74 -7.04 6.17 -0.53
N SER A 75 -6.56 5.28 0.34
CA SER A 75 -7.07 5.10 1.70
C SER A 75 -6.87 6.34 2.56
N ILE A 76 -5.71 6.96 2.49
CA ILE A 76 -5.42 8.19 3.24
C ILE A 76 -6.19 9.38 2.65
N TYR A 77 -6.20 9.52 1.31
CA TYR A 77 -6.84 10.62 0.62
C TYR A 77 -8.36 10.62 0.85
N GLN A 78 -9.01 9.47 0.67
CA GLN A 78 -10.47 9.34 0.71
C GLN A 78 -11.00 8.98 2.12
N GLY A 79 -10.12 8.55 3.03
CA GLY A 79 -10.54 7.95 4.29
C GLY A 79 -11.17 6.57 4.09
N ARG A 80 -11.62 5.97 5.20
CA ARG A 80 -12.37 4.70 5.21
C ARG A 80 -13.53 4.75 6.21
N PRO A 81 -14.62 4.00 5.95
CA PRO A 81 -15.69 3.85 6.91
C PRO A 81 -15.19 3.37 8.28
N HIS A 82 -15.98 3.60 9.33
CA HIS A 82 -15.68 3.16 10.69
C HIS A 82 -14.47 3.84 11.37
N GLY A 83 -14.17 5.09 11.01
CA GLY A 83 -13.34 5.98 11.86
C GLY A 83 -12.01 6.44 11.27
N MET A 84 -11.67 6.08 10.03
CA MET A 84 -10.50 6.66 9.35
C MET A 84 -10.92 7.91 8.55
N PRO A 85 -10.54 9.13 8.97
CA PRO A 85 -10.95 10.35 8.29
C PRO A 85 -10.29 10.48 6.91
N ALA A 86 -10.95 11.22 6.01
CA ALA A 86 -10.38 11.63 4.74
C ALA A 86 -9.38 12.78 4.93
N TRP A 87 -8.17 12.62 4.40
CA TRP A 87 -7.11 13.62 4.48
C TRP A 87 -6.88 14.41 3.19
N GLY A 88 -7.54 14.01 2.09
CA GLY A 88 -7.52 14.74 0.84
C GLY A 88 -7.94 16.20 1.04
N GLY A 89 -7.16 17.13 0.47
CA GLY A 89 -7.37 18.57 0.63
C GLY A 89 -6.96 19.15 1.99
N LYS A 90 -6.62 18.32 2.98
CA LYS A 90 -6.01 18.75 4.27
C LYS A 90 -4.50 18.55 4.27
N ILE A 91 -4.05 17.46 3.65
CA ILE A 91 -2.65 17.14 3.41
C ILE A 91 -2.43 17.27 1.90
N VAL A 92 -1.30 17.87 1.50
CA VAL A 92 -0.95 17.97 0.07
C VAL A 92 -0.59 16.60 -0.48
N ASP A 93 -0.92 16.33 -1.75
CA ASP A 93 -0.76 15.01 -2.40
C ASP A 93 0.64 14.40 -2.19
N GLU A 94 1.70 15.19 -2.39
CA GLU A 94 3.10 14.79 -2.16
C GLU A 94 3.32 14.19 -0.76
N GLN A 95 2.77 14.83 0.28
CA GLN A 95 2.92 14.37 1.65
C GLN A 95 2.11 13.08 1.90
N ILE A 96 0.95 12.93 1.26
CA ILE A 96 0.16 11.68 1.35
C ILE A 96 0.95 10.53 0.71
N TRP A 97 1.61 10.75 -0.42
CA TRP A 97 2.47 9.74 -1.05
C TRP A 97 3.66 9.35 -0.16
N GLN A 98 4.28 10.32 0.51
CA GLN A 98 5.36 10.05 1.47
C GLN A 98 4.85 9.24 2.67
N ILE A 99 3.68 9.59 3.23
CA ILE A 99 3.04 8.80 4.29
C ILE A 99 2.75 7.38 3.81
N ALA A 100 2.20 7.22 2.60
CA ALA A 100 1.92 5.92 2.02
C ALA A 100 3.19 5.06 1.84
N ALA A 101 4.31 5.68 1.45
CA ALA A 101 5.60 5.00 1.32
C ALA A 101 6.11 4.51 2.67
N TYR A 102 6.00 5.34 3.71
CA TYR A 102 6.34 4.94 5.06
C TYR A 102 5.45 3.79 5.56
N VAL A 103 4.13 3.89 5.40
CA VAL A 103 3.18 2.83 5.77
C VAL A 103 3.52 1.52 5.07
N ARG A 104 3.78 1.56 3.77
CA ARG A 104 4.18 0.37 3.01
C ARG A 104 5.50 -0.22 3.50
N SER A 105 6.46 0.61 3.93
CA SER A 105 7.74 0.13 4.43
C SER A 105 7.63 -0.65 5.75
N MET A 106 6.57 -0.44 6.55
CA MET A 106 6.38 -1.14 7.83
C MET A 106 6.01 -2.62 7.67
N SER A 107 5.42 -2.96 6.53
CA SER A 107 4.92 -4.30 6.18
C SER A 107 5.88 -5.07 5.27
N LEU A 108 7.03 -4.47 4.92
CA LEU A 108 8.07 -5.17 4.17
C LEU A 108 9.02 -5.85 5.15
N PRO A 109 9.36 -7.14 4.95
CA PRO A 109 10.41 -7.78 5.74
C PRO A 109 11.73 -7.02 5.55
N ALA A 110 12.50 -6.87 6.63
CA ALA A 110 13.72 -6.06 6.68
C ALA A 110 14.77 -6.43 5.60
N THR A 111 14.68 -7.63 5.03
CA THR A 111 15.52 -8.10 3.93
C THR A 111 15.23 -7.42 2.59
N ILE A 112 14.02 -6.86 2.38
CA ILE A 112 13.62 -6.16 1.13
C ILE A 112 14.07 -4.69 1.14
N GLN A 113 14.34 -4.12 2.31
CA GLN A 113 14.89 -2.75 2.43
C GLN A 113 16.37 -2.67 2.01
N ALA A 114 17.06 -3.81 1.88
CA ALA A 114 18.50 -3.90 1.61
C ALA A 114 18.84 -4.14 0.13
N ASN A 115 17.89 -4.54 -0.70
CA ASN A 115 18.09 -4.89 -2.11
C ASN A 115 17.14 -4.11 -3.02
N ASN A 116 17.35 -2.79 -3.12
CA ASN A 116 16.75 -1.93 -4.15
C ASN A 116 17.31 -2.24 -5.56
N GLY A 117 17.09 -3.47 -6.03
CA GLY A 117 17.53 -3.95 -7.34
C GLY A 117 16.83 -5.21 -7.83
N THR A 118 15.84 -5.73 -7.12
CA THR A 118 15.02 -6.84 -7.62
C THR A 118 13.57 -6.51 -7.37
N THR A 119 12.84 -6.32 -8.48
CA THR A 119 11.40 -6.10 -8.55
C THR A 119 10.69 -6.85 -7.43
N PRO A 120 9.99 -6.17 -6.50
CA PRO A 120 9.13 -6.88 -5.57
C PRO A 120 8.03 -7.51 -6.42
N SER A 121 8.09 -8.83 -6.57
CA SER A 121 6.91 -9.60 -6.95
C SER A 121 5.84 -9.22 -5.93
N GLN A 122 4.94 -8.38 -6.39
CA GLN A 122 3.68 -8.08 -5.76
C GLN A 122 3.01 -9.43 -5.52
N HIS A 123 3.12 -9.97 -4.30
CA HIS A 123 2.10 -10.91 -3.89
C HIS A 123 0.80 -10.11 -3.91
N PRO A 124 -0.18 -10.49 -4.75
CA PRO A 124 -1.49 -9.86 -4.65
C PRO A 124 -1.93 -10.09 -3.21
N ALA A 125 -2.35 -9.02 -2.53
CA ALA A 125 -3.17 -9.18 -1.36
C ALA A 125 -4.25 -10.21 -1.73
N PRO A 126 -4.55 -11.22 -0.89
CA PRO A 126 -5.71 -12.06 -1.14
C PRO A 126 -6.88 -11.12 -1.39
N VAL A 127 -7.50 -11.26 -2.57
CA VAL A 127 -8.70 -10.50 -2.92
C VAL A 127 -9.65 -10.56 -1.71
N PRO A 128 -10.18 -9.42 -1.23
CA PRO A 128 -11.25 -9.49 -0.24
C PRO A 128 -12.30 -10.41 -0.83
N MET A 129 -12.66 -11.44 -0.07
CA MET A 129 -13.69 -12.40 -0.43
C MET A 129 -14.93 -11.59 -0.81
N GLU A 130 -15.19 -11.45 -2.11
CA GLU A 130 -16.37 -10.76 -2.62
C GLU A 130 -17.57 -11.55 -2.11
N ALA A 131 -18.29 -11.00 -1.14
CA ALA A 131 -19.58 -11.51 -0.75
C ALA A 131 -20.54 -11.22 -1.90
N ASP A 132 -20.78 -12.22 -2.74
CA ASP A 132 -21.89 -12.20 -3.68
C ASP A 132 -23.17 -11.90 -2.90
N ARG A 133 -24.05 -11.05 -3.47
CA ARG A 133 -25.32 -10.59 -2.87
C ARG A 133 -26.34 -11.70 -2.54
N HIS A 134 -25.93 -12.96 -2.60
CA HIS A 134 -26.75 -14.14 -2.34
C HIS A 134 -26.17 -15.08 -1.27
N GLY A 135 -25.06 -14.72 -0.59
CA GLY A 135 -24.68 -15.36 0.68
C GLY A 135 -24.23 -16.83 0.61
N GLY A 136 -23.63 -17.28 -0.50
CA GLY A 136 -23.05 -18.62 -0.63
C GLY A 136 -21.54 -18.57 -0.85
N TRP A 137 -20.78 -19.42 -0.15
CA TRP A 137 -19.32 -19.53 -0.30
C TRP A 137 -18.98 -20.53 -1.42
N LYS A 138 -18.10 -20.14 -2.35
CA LYS A 138 -17.68 -20.98 -3.48
C LYS A 138 -16.18 -21.22 -3.43
N LEU A 139 -15.76 -22.48 -3.51
CA LEU A 139 -14.35 -22.89 -3.50
C LEU A 139 -13.69 -22.66 -4.87
N PRO A 140 -12.35 -22.50 -4.92
CA PRO A 140 -11.62 -22.11 -6.13
C PRO A 140 -11.59 -23.16 -7.26
N ASP A 141 -12.01 -24.40 -6.99
CA ASP A 141 -12.19 -25.46 -7.98
C ASP A 141 -13.54 -25.38 -8.73
N GLY A 142 -14.38 -24.40 -8.36
CA GLY A 142 -15.65 -24.14 -9.02
C GLY A 142 -16.83 -24.94 -8.46
N THR A 143 -16.60 -25.78 -7.45
CA THR A 143 -17.63 -26.61 -6.83
C THR A 143 -18.33 -25.85 -5.70
N VAL A 144 -19.66 -25.93 -5.67
CA VAL A 144 -20.49 -25.39 -4.58
C VAL A 144 -20.68 -26.49 -3.54
N ASP A 145 -20.11 -26.29 -2.36
CA ASP A 145 -20.39 -27.12 -1.20
C ASP A 145 -21.83 -26.86 -0.72
N HIS A 146 -22.55 -27.94 -0.48
CA HIS A 146 -23.84 -27.91 0.19
C HIS A 146 -23.65 -28.62 1.53
N GLY A 147 -23.09 -27.90 2.50
CA GLY A 147 -22.81 -28.39 3.85
C GLY A 147 -24.05 -29.03 4.49
N SER A 148 -23.85 -30.23 5.03
CA SER A 148 -24.83 -30.98 5.85
C SER A 148 -24.92 -30.45 7.27
#